data_AF-A0A1W9QBA8-F1
#
_entry.id   AF-A0A1W9QBA8-F1
#
_cell.length_a   1.000
_cell.length_b   1.000
_cell.length_c   1.000
_cell.angle_alpha   90.00
_cell.angle_beta   90.00
_cell.angle_gamma   90.00
#
_symmetry.space_group_name_H-M   'P 1'
#
loop_
_entity.id
_entity.type
_entity.pdbx_description
1 polymer ?
#
loop_
_entity_poly.entity_id
_entity_poly.type
_entity_poly.pdbx_seq_one_letter_code
_entity_poly.pdbx_strand_id
1 'polypeptide(L)'
;MPSVGFSPPVAESRDATLSDMEDSKPHRARAKRVIGGSLILAFLVACSSAETSGLPGGGGSGGAVSAGGTVGQPGAGGVIASAGGQPAQGGAPGAGGTIEQPGAGGSEPTGSGGEEASGGSGGSETQPGAGGAETEPGSGGGSGGGVSDIKVVLAGDNIDQNGPLATTVEDLSFSGGGHILVRPTNITNEPNAKHPVAIWGPGGGTPPRDYLQLLTRMASQGFVIVGIRESTGDAVLMSAAIDWLEDQNEDPNSPMYDRLILNRVGVFGHSMGGLSSEATALVDKRVTTALLDNSGSFSHDALVNITMPVGIIYGETGQEAPNAEGDYNNPGNKGPVWISKMKGGGHGSGPWDGASANVAWMRWHIGGENSRKNDFLGQGGRFNNTGIWETKFKNWDGFKNWNE
;
A
#
# COMPACT_ATOMS: atom_id res chain seq x y z
N MET A 1 -59.54 -50.80 2.24
CA MET A 1 -58.08 -50.65 2.06
C MET A 1 -57.47 -52.02 1.89
N PRO A 2 -56.86 -52.31 0.73
CA PRO A 2 -55.71 -53.18 0.64
C PRO A 2 -54.50 -52.41 0.08
N SER A 3 -53.30 -52.88 0.42
CA SER A 3 -52.00 -52.38 -0.01
C SER A 3 -51.71 -52.73 -1.47
N VAL A 4 -51.02 -51.84 -2.18
CA VAL A 4 -50.31 -52.14 -3.43
C VAL A 4 -49.05 -51.27 -3.51
N GLY A 5 -47.94 -51.92 -3.84
CA GLY A 5 -46.62 -51.33 -4.02
C GLY A 5 -46.29 -50.97 -5.47
N PHE A 6 -45.32 -50.06 -5.59
CA PHE A 6 -44.31 -49.81 -6.62
C PHE A 6 -44.51 -50.25 -8.09
N SER A 7 -44.49 -49.26 -9.00
CA SER A 7 -43.49 -49.08 -10.09
C SER A 7 -43.69 -47.75 -10.85
N PRO A 8 -42.65 -47.15 -11.50
CA PRO A 8 -42.66 -45.77 -12.03
C PRO A 8 -42.93 -45.68 -13.55
N PRO A 9 -43.22 -44.48 -14.11
CA PRO A 9 -43.06 -44.20 -15.54
C PRO A 9 -41.85 -43.25 -15.79
N VAL A 10 -40.86 -43.66 -16.59
CA VAL A 10 -40.71 -43.43 -18.06
C VAL A 10 -40.50 -41.95 -18.42
N ALA A 11 -39.28 -41.67 -18.90
CA ALA A 11 -38.84 -40.41 -19.45
C ALA A 11 -39.39 -40.19 -20.87
N GLU A 12 -39.87 -38.98 -21.15
CA GLU A 12 -40.25 -38.52 -22.48
C GLU A 12 -39.30 -37.41 -22.93
N SER A 13 -38.59 -37.69 -24.02
CA SER A 13 -37.74 -36.76 -24.75
C SER A 13 -38.58 -35.77 -25.54
N ARG A 14 -38.28 -34.46 -25.43
CA ARG A 14 -38.75 -33.47 -26.40
C ARG A 14 -37.55 -32.72 -26.97
N ASP A 15 -37.34 -32.92 -28.26
CA ASP A 15 -36.53 -32.10 -29.15
C ASP A 15 -36.95 -30.63 -29.05
N ALA A 16 -35.96 -29.75 -28.90
CA ALA A 16 -36.09 -28.32 -29.20
C ALA A 16 -35.08 -27.95 -30.29
N THR A 17 -35.65 -27.56 -31.42
CA THR A 17 -35.03 -27.15 -32.68
C THR A 17 -34.14 -25.92 -32.55
N LEU A 18 -33.00 -25.94 -33.26
CA LEU A 18 -32.16 -24.79 -33.57
C LEU A 18 -32.92 -23.75 -34.41
N SER A 19 -33.09 -22.55 -33.86
CA SER A 19 -33.03 -21.27 -34.59
C SER A 19 -33.03 -20.13 -33.57
N ASP A 20 -32.21 -19.12 -33.81
CA ASP A 20 -32.06 -17.85 -33.07
C ASP A 20 -30.91 -17.79 -32.03
N MET A 21 -29.67 -17.82 -32.55
CA MET A 21 -28.50 -17.24 -31.91
C MET A 21 -27.71 -16.42 -32.94
N GLU A 22 -28.11 -15.18 -33.19
CA GLU A 22 -27.28 -14.14 -33.80
C GLU A 22 -27.67 -12.77 -33.22
N ASP A 23 -26.99 -12.34 -32.15
CA ASP A 23 -26.33 -11.02 -32.06
C ASP A 23 -25.76 -10.82 -30.64
N SER A 24 -24.47 -11.11 -30.47
CA SER A 24 -23.65 -10.42 -29.47
C SER A 24 -22.21 -10.34 -29.98
N LYS A 25 -21.79 -9.12 -30.34
CA LYS A 25 -20.42 -8.82 -30.73
C LYS A 25 -19.53 -8.84 -29.49
N PRO A 26 -18.36 -9.50 -29.51
CA PRO A 26 -17.41 -9.41 -28.41
C PRO A 26 -16.59 -8.12 -28.49
N HIS A 27 -16.49 -7.40 -27.37
CA HIS A 27 -15.54 -6.32 -27.15
C HIS A 27 -14.11 -6.87 -27.21
N ARG A 28 -13.25 -6.18 -27.97
CA ARG A 28 -11.84 -6.52 -28.20
C ARG A 28 -11.04 -6.44 -26.88
N ALA A 29 -10.69 -7.58 -26.31
CA ALA A 29 -9.62 -7.69 -25.33
C ALA A 29 -8.28 -7.33 -26.02
N ARG A 30 -7.58 -6.32 -25.48
CA ARG A 30 -6.28 -5.89 -25.99
C ARG A 30 -5.21 -6.76 -25.32
N ALA A 31 -4.74 -7.79 -26.02
CA ALA A 31 -3.60 -8.58 -25.58
C ALA A 31 -2.34 -7.69 -25.51
N LYS A 32 -1.78 -7.49 -24.31
CA LYS A 32 -0.46 -6.90 -24.12
C LYS A 32 0.57 -7.99 -23.85
N ARG A 33 1.68 -7.86 -24.55
CA ARG A 33 2.81 -8.77 -24.71
C ARG A 33 3.57 -8.92 -23.39
N VAL A 34 3.67 -10.14 -22.87
CA VAL A 34 4.59 -10.48 -21.78
C VAL A 34 6.01 -10.45 -22.34
N ILE A 35 6.86 -9.57 -21.81
CA ILE A 35 8.31 -9.61 -21.99
C ILE A 35 8.88 -10.13 -20.68
N GLY A 36 9.62 -11.25 -20.75
CA GLY A 36 10.08 -11.98 -19.60
C GLY A 36 11.33 -11.40 -18.93
N GLY A 37 11.48 -11.80 -17.67
CA GLY A 37 12.77 -12.20 -17.09
C GLY A 37 13.52 -11.14 -16.28
N SER A 38 13.31 -11.16 -14.95
CA SER A 38 14.42 -11.03 -13.99
C SER A 38 14.11 -11.88 -12.77
N LEU A 39 15.01 -12.83 -12.50
CA LEU A 39 14.95 -13.81 -11.42
C LEU A 39 15.42 -13.12 -10.13
N ILE A 40 14.51 -12.85 -9.19
CA ILE A 40 14.88 -12.44 -7.83
C ILE A 40 14.72 -13.66 -6.92
N LEU A 41 15.84 -14.02 -6.29
CA LEU A 41 16.02 -15.20 -5.45
C LEU A 41 15.37 -14.94 -4.08
N ALA A 42 14.17 -15.49 -3.85
CA ALA A 42 13.54 -15.48 -2.54
C ALA A 42 14.22 -16.50 -1.61
N PHE A 43 14.91 -16.01 -0.57
CA PHE A 43 15.37 -16.86 0.53
C PHE A 43 14.28 -17.00 1.59
N LEU A 44 13.76 -18.21 1.75
CA LEU A 44 12.97 -18.63 2.90
C LEU A 44 13.86 -18.69 4.15
N VAL A 45 13.54 -17.91 5.17
CA VAL A 45 14.13 -18.07 6.52
C VAL A 45 13.16 -18.83 7.39
N ALA A 46 13.58 -20.02 7.83
CA ALA A 46 12.92 -20.79 8.87
C ALA A 46 13.35 -20.27 10.25
N CYS A 47 12.39 -19.93 11.11
CA CYS A 47 12.64 -19.71 12.53
C CYS A 47 12.89 -21.05 13.21
N SER A 48 14.12 -21.30 13.69
CA SER A 48 14.39 -22.39 14.63
C SER A 48 14.38 -21.85 16.07
N SER A 49 13.43 -22.37 16.84
CA SER A 49 13.37 -22.27 18.30
C SER A 49 14.55 -23.05 18.90
N ALA A 50 15.39 -22.39 19.70
CA ALA A 50 16.42 -23.07 20.48
C ALA A 50 15.84 -23.52 21.82
N GLU A 51 15.64 -24.83 21.97
CA GLU A 51 15.55 -25.49 23.27
C GLU A 51 16.97 -25.73 23.81
N THR A 52 17.20 -25.43 25.09
CA THR A 52 18.41 -25.87 25.81
C THR A 52 18.02 -26.67 27.03
N SER A 53 18.56 -27.89 27.13
CA SER A 53 18.37 -28.86 28.20
C SER A 53 19.60 -28.96 29.11
N GLY A 54 19.36 -28.91 30.44
CA GLY A 54 20.05 -29.53 31.60
C GLY A 54 21.55 -29.27 31.85
N LEU A 55 22.15 -29.31 33.06
CA LEU A 55 21.88 -29.56 34.51
C LEU A 55 23.28 -29.35 35.21
N PRO A 56 23.54 -29.59 36.53
CA PRO A 56 22.82 -29.32 37.79
C PRO A 56 23.71 -28.62 38.88
N GLY A 57 23.10 -28.23 40.02
CA GLY A 57 23.71 -28.40 41.36
C GLY A 57 23.93 -27.17 42.27
N GLY A 58 23.43 -27.27 43.52
CA GLY A 58 24.12 -26.70 44.70
C GLY A 58 23.34 -25.71 45.57
N GLY A 59 22.91 -26.17 46.76
CA GLY A 59 22.08 -25.45 47.74
C GLY A 59 22.67 -24.20 48.42
N GLY A 60 21.81 -23.46 49.13
CA GLY A 60 22.19 -22.36 50.01
C GLY A 60 20.99 -21.62 50.59
N SER A 61 20.94 -21.52 51.91
CA SER A 61 19.84 -21.13 52.79
C SER A 61 19.61 -19.62 52.99
N GLY A 62 18.36 -19.25 53.29
CA GLY A 62 18.03 -18.31 54.38
C GLY A 62 17.61 -16.88 54.00
N GLY A 63 16.53 -16.40 54.63
CA GLY A 63 16.25 -14.95 54.75
C GLY A 63 14.79 -14.57 54.53
N ALA A 64 14.02 -14.50 55.63
CA ALA A 64 12.65 -14.00 55.68
C ALA A 64 12.57 -12.48 55.48
N VAL A 65 11.48 -11.98 54.90
CA VAL A 65 10.83 -10.70 55.31
C VAL A 65 9.34 -10.70 54.93
N SER A 66 8.54 -10.19 55.86
CA SER A 66 7.08 -10.21 55.93
C SER A 66 6.33 -9.50 54.80
N ALA A 67 5.16 -10.06 54.51
CA ALA A 67 4.04 -9.44 53.81
C ALA A 67 3.26 -8.47 54.70
N GLY A 68 2.68 -7.45 54.08
CA GLY A 68 1.61 -6.61 54.62
C GLY A 68 0.98 -5.80 53.50
N GLY A 69 -0.31 -6.00 53.22
CA GLY A 69 -1.07 -5.19 52.26
C GLY A 69 -2.21 -5.94 51.60
N THR A 70 -3.37 -5.93 52.25
CA THR A 70 -4.64 -6.53 51.81
C THR A 70 -5.49 -5.58 50.96
N VAL A 71 -6.38 -6.21 50.18
CA VAL A 71 -7.72 -5.78 49.70
C VAL A 71 -7.83 -5.23 48.27
N GLY A 72 -8.62 -5.93 47.45
CA GLY A 72 -9.46 -5.29 46.42
C GLY A 72 -9.69 -6.09 45.14
N GLN A 73 -10.51 -7.14 45.19
CA GLN A 73 -11.14 -7.74 44.00
C GLN A 73 -12.61 -7.28 43.92
N PRO A 74 -13.18 -7.16 42.72
CA PRO A 74 -14.41 -7.90 42.43
C PRO A 74 -14.32 -8.68 41.12
N GLY A 75 -15.01 -9.82 41.08
CA GLY A 75 -14.88 -10.83 40.03
C GLY A 75 -16.02 -10.90 39.02
N ALA A 76 -15.86 -11.86 38.11
CA ALA A 76 -16.85 -12.65 37.37
C ALA A 76 -16.02 -13.78 36.71
N GLY A 77 -16.32 -15.08 36.76
CA GLY A 77 -17.60 -15.75 36.72
C GLY A 77 -17.79 -16.33 35.31
N GLY A 78 -17.49 -17.61 35.09
CA GLY A 78 -17.77 -18.29 33.82
C GLY A 78 -16.90 -19.51 33.50
N VAL A 79 -17.19 -20.64 34.15
CA VAL A 79 -16.67 -21.97 33.81
C VAL A 79 -17.59 -22.65 32.80
N ILE A 80 -17.02 -23.14 31.69
CA ILE A 80 -17.51 -24.34 31.00
C ILE A 80 -16.31 -25.22 30.65
N ALA A 81 -16.34 -26.46 31.14
CA ALA A 81 -15.45 -27.53 30.76
C ALA A 81 -16.12 -28.36 29.66
N SER A 82 -15.34 -28.83 28.69
CA SER A 82 -15.53 -30.21 28.20
C SER A 82 -14.21 -30.75 27.67
N ALA A 83 -13.88 -31.94 28.16
CA ALA A 83 -12.73 -32.75 27.81
C ALA A 83 -13.06 -33.65 26.61
N GLY A 84 -12.01 -34.10 25.91
CA GLY A 84 -12.09 -35.20 24.94
C GLY A 84 -10.76 -35.43 24.25
N GLY A 85 -9.90 -36.25 24.82
CA GLY A 85 -8.61 -36.63 24.26
C GLY A 85 -8.64 -37.94 23.44
N GLN A 86 -7.75 -37.95 22.43
CA GLN A 86 -6.83 -39.03 21.99
C GLN A 86 -7.36 -40.27 21.20
N PRO A 87 -6.49 -41.02 20.46
CA PRO A 87 -5.13 -40.73 19.92
C PRO A 87 -4.74 -41.35 18.53
N ALA A 88 -3.53 -40.97 18.06
CA ALA A 88 -2.43 -41.81 17.52
C ALA A 88 -2.14 -41.97 15.99
N GLN A 89 -0.81 -42.07 15.75
CA GLN A 89 -0.02 -42.61 14.61
C GLN A 89 0.22 -41.67 13.41
N GLY A 90 1.42 -41.45 12.86
CA GLY A 90 2.72 -42.13 12.96
C GLY A 90 3.23 -42.43 11.54
N GLY A 91 4.29 -41.75 11.06
CA GLY A 91 4.90 -42.01 9.75
C GLY A 91 6.13 -41.12 9.44
N ALA A 92 7.25 -41.75 9.11
CA ALA A 92 8.63 -41.25 9.06
C ALA A 92 9.00 -40.28 7.90
N PRO A 93 10.14 -39.56 7.97
CA PRO A 93 10.62 -38.68 6.91
C PRO A 93 11.47 -39.43 5.86
N GLY A 94 11.20 -39.15 4.58
CA GLY A 94 11.95 -39.62 3.42
C GLY A 94 13.17 -38.77 3.10
N ALA A 95 14.19 -39.44 2.56
CA ALA A 95 15.57 -39.03 2.44
C ALA A 95 15.85 -37.83 1.52
N GLY A 96 16.90 -37.09 1.88
CA GLY A 96 17.52 -36.05 1.07
C GLY A 96 18.27 -36.62 -0.13
N GLY A 97 18.08 -35.98 -1.28
CA GLY A 97 18.90 -36.15 -2.48
C GLY A 97 19.75 -34.91 -2.68
N THR A 98 21.06 -35.06 -2.51
CA THR A 98 22.09 -34.13 -2.95
C THR A 98 22.11 -34.06 -4.49
N ILE A 99 22.04 -32.86 -5.06
CA ILE A 99 22.39 -32.64 -6.48
C ILE A 99 23.70 -31.87 -6.53
N GLU A 100 24.64 -32.47 -7.24
CA GLU A 100 25.98 -32.02 -7.55
C GLU A 100 25.99 -30.72 -8.36
N GLN A 101 26.91 -29.84 -7.98
CA GLN A 101 27.37 -28.70 -8.75
C GLN A 101 28.54 -29.15 -9.64
N PRO A 102 28.59 -28.77 -10.93
CA PRO A 102 29.86 -28.66 -11.65
C PRO A 102 30.26 -27.18 -11.78
N GLY A 103 31.45 -26.88 -11.26
CA GLY A 103 32.19 -25.67 -11.58
C GLY A 103 33.17 -25.90 -12.72
N ALA A 104 33.37 -24.86 -13.53
CA ALA A 104 34.56 -24.47 -14.29
C ALA A 104 34.12 -23.23 -15.10
N GLY A 105 34.75 -22.05 -15.06
CA GLY A 105 36.17 -21.78 -15.10
C GLY A 105 36.47 -21.10 -16.45
N GLY A 106 37.07 -19.92 -16.45
CA GLY A 106 37.55 -19.30 -17.70
C GLY A 106 37.54 -17.78 -17.70
N SER A 107 38.68 -17.20 -17.35
CA SER A 107 39.00 -15.78 -17.39
C SER A 107 39.22 -15.27 -18.83
N GLU A 108 38.86 -14.01 -19.01
CA GLU A 108 39.18 -13.02 -20.06
C GLU A 108 40.57 -13.11 -20.75
N PRO A 109 40.78 -12.52 -21.97
CA PRO A 109 40.97 -11.06 -22.07
C PRO A 109 40.52 -10.31 -23.35
N THR A 110 40.17 -9.03 -23.13
CA THR A 110 40.41 -7.78 -23.89
C THR A 110 40.41 -7.74 -25.43
N GLY A 111 39.67 -6.76 -25.97
CA GLY A 111 39.84 -6.20 -27.32
C GLY A 111 39.15 -4.84 -27.49
N SER A 112 39.91 -3.81 -27.84
CA SER A 112 39.60 -2.38 -27.88
C SER A 112 39.13 -1.85 -29.25
N GLY A 113 38.35 -0.76 -29.24
CA GLY A 113 38.55 0.41 -30.12
C GLY A 113 37.51 0.68 -31.23
N GLY A 114 37.15 1.97 -31.40
CA GLY A 114 36.70 2.53 -32.69
C GLY A 114 35.53 3.51 -32.63
N GLU A 115 35.83 4.81 -32.65
CA GLU A 115 34.94 5.98 -32.77
C GLU A 115 34.23 6.08 -34.13
N GLU A 116 33.11 6.83 -34.19
CA GLU A 116 32.96 7.93 -35.16
C GLU A 116 31.80 8.88 -34.81
N ALA A 117 32.02 10.17 -35.05
CA ALA A 117 31.11 11.29 -34.86
C ALA A 117 31.04 12.13 -36.14
N SER A 118 29.87 12.71 -36.44
CA SER A 118 29.65 13.98 -37.16
C SER A 118 28.13 14.25 -37.18
N GLY A 119 27.56 15.44 -37.02
CA GLY A 119 28.05 16.80 -37.12
C GLY A 119 27.42 17.48 -38.35
N GLY A 120 26.52 18.47 -38.17
CA GLY A 120 26.07 19.32 -39.29
C GLY A 120 24.81 20.14 -39.05
N SER A 121 24.95 21.46 -39.16
CA SER A 121 24.01 22.54 -38.82
C SER A 121 23.52 23.31 -40.07
N GLY A 122 22.51 24.19 -39.90
CA GLY A 122 22.11 25.26 -40.84
C GLY A 122 20.66 25.11 -41.31
N GLY A 123 19.80 26.12 -41.43
CA GLY A 123 19.93 27.57 -41.45
C GLY A 123 18.59 28.17 -41.93
N SER A 124 18.42 29.48 -41.74
CA SER A 124 17.17 30.27 -41.68
C SER A 124 16.53 30.70 -43.03
N GLU A 125 15.36 31.36 -42.90
CA GLU A 125 14.65 32.32 -43.80
C GLU A 125 13.63 31.71 -44.80
N THR A 126 12.36 32.13 -44.90
CA THR A 126 11.78 33.48 -45.17
C THR A 126 10.23 33.47 -45.01
N GLN A 127 9.63 34.62 -44.66
CA GLN A 127 8.20 35.03 -44.86
C GLN A 127 8.15 35.99 -46.09
N PRO A 128 7.02 36.60 -46.58
CA PRO A 128 5.59 36.43 -46.31
C PRO A 128 4.66 36.50 -47.57
N GLY A 129 3.34 36.30 -47.38
CA GLY A 129 2.31 36.59 -48.40
C GLY A 129 0.95 36.91 -47.76
N ALA A 130 0.31 37.99 -48.21
CA ALA A 130 -0.79 38.72 -47.57
C ALA A 130 -2.12 38.69 -48.36
N GLY A 131 -3.21 39.16 -47.72
CA GLY A 131 -4.48 39.65 -48.32
C GLY A 131 -5.63 38.65 -48.22
N GLY A 132 -6.73 38.87 -47.48
CA GLY A 132 -7.79 39.91 -47.53
C GLY A 132 -9.13 39.14 -47.56
N ALA A 133 -10.31 39.55 -47.07
CA ALA A 133 -10.88 40.79 -46.59
C ALA A 133 -12.20 40.48 -45.81
N GLU A 134 -12.61 41.39 -44.90
CA GLU A 134 -14.00 41.83 -44.57
C GLU A 134 -15.02 40.79 -44.03
N THR A 135 -15.89 41.02 -43.02
CA THR A 135 -16.47 42.18 -42.31
C THR A 135 -17.15 41.66 -41.01
N GLU A 136 -17.18 42.48 -39.95
CA GLU A 136 -17.98 42.29 -38.71
C GLU A 136 -19.46 42.68 -38.96
N PRO A 137 -20.47 42.09 -38.27
CA PRO A 137 -20.70 42.44 -36.87
C PRO A 137 -21.31 41.37 -35.93
N GLY A 138 -20.79 41.29 -34.71
CA GLY A 138 -21.62 41.40 -33.50
C GLY A 138 -22.26 40.14 -32.90
N SER A 139 -21.86 39.88 -31.65
CA SER A 139 -22.63 39.25 -30.56
C SER A 139 -22.94 37.75 -30.67
N GLY A 140 -22.06 36.94 -30.08
CA GLY A 140 -22.36 35.60 -29.61
C GLY A 140 -21.39 35.22 -28.50
N GLY A 141 -21.83 35.31 -27.25
CA GLY A 141 -21.05 34.90 -26.08
C GLY A 141 -20.71 33.41 -26.17
N GLY A 142 -19.49 33.11 -26.62
CA GLY A 142 -18.89 31.79 -26.48
C GLY A 142 -18.38 31.65 -25.06
N SER A 143 -19.19 31.05 -24.20
CA SER A 143 -18.76 30.55 -22.90
C SER A 143 -17.62 29.57 -23.13
N GLY A 144 -16.37 30.04 -22.95
CA GLY A 144 -15.23 29.15 -22.81
C GLY A 144 -15.52 28.24 -21.63
N GLY A 145 -15.81 26.96 -21.91
CA GLY A 145 -15.94 25.94 -20.90
C GLY A 145 -14.62 25.84 -20.16
N GLY A 146 -14.54 26.50 -19.01
CA GLY A 146 -13.42 26.35 -18.09
C GLY A 146 -13.35 24.88 -17.72
N VAL A 147 -12.15 24.31 -17.84
CA VAL A 147 -11.84 23.04 -17.19
C VAL A 147 -12.11 23.28 -15.71
N SER A 148 -13.19 22.74 -15.19
CA SER A 148 -13.53 22.90 -13.78
C SER A 148 -12.47 22.19 -12.95
N ASP A 149 -11.71 22.96 -12.17
CA ASP A 149 -10.68 22.42 -11.29
C ASP A 149 -11.25 21.31 -10.40
N ILE A 150 -10.54 20.17 -10.31
CA ILE A 150 -10.94 19.05 -9.46
C ILE A 150 -10.88 19.50 -8.00
N LYS A 151 -12.02 19.44 -7.30
CA LYS A 151 -12.12 19.65 -5.86
C LYS A 151 -11.77 18.34 -5.14
N VAL A 152 -10.71 18.36 -4.33
CA VAL A 152 -10.36 17.22 -3.49
C VAL A 152 -11.34 17.13 -2.31
N VAL A 153 -11.95 15.96 -2.11
CA VAL A 153 -12.90 15.72 -1.02
C VAL A 153 -12.15 15.24 0.21
N LEU A 154 -11.95 16.17 1.14
CA LEU A 154 -11.52 15.89 2.50
C LEU A 154 -12.51 16.52 3.48
N ALA A 155 -12.66 15.89 4.65
CA ALA A 155 -13.60 16.31 5.67
C ALA A 155 -12.97 16.29 7.07
N GLY A 156 -13.41 17.23 7.91
CA GLY A 156 -12.77 17.49 9.21
C GLY A 156 -11.33 17.98 9.07
N ASP A 157 -10.71 18.36 10.19
CA ASP A 157 -9.30 18.76 10.26
C ASP A 157 -8.54 18.10 11.42
N ASN A 158 -9.27 17.45 12.35
CA ASN A 158 -8.65 16.77 13.48
C ASN A 158 -8.07 15.41 13.05
N ILE A 159 -6.77 15.39 12.82
CA ILE A 159 -6.00 14.19 12.43
C ILE A 159 -5.87 13.12 13.53
N ASP A 160 -6.22 13.43 14.79
CA ASP A 160 -6.14 12.50 15.92
C ASP A 160 -7.33 11.58 16.08
N GLN A 161 -8.40 11.84 15.33
CA GLN A 161 -9.68 11.19 15.52
C GLN A 161 -10.29 10.84 14.16
N ASN A 162 -11.30 9.97 14.20
CA ASN A 162 -12.12 9.72 13.02
C ASN A 162 -12.71 11.04 12.54
N GLY A 163 -12.76 11.21 11.21
CA GLY A 163 -13.43 12.32 10.58
C GLY A 163 -14.96 12.21 10.68
N PRO A 164 -15.68 13.21 10.13
CA PRO A 164 -17.13 13.30 10.25
C PRO A 164 -17.88 12.35 9.30
N LEU A 165 -17.21 11.75 8.30
CA LEU A 165 -17.88 10.89 7.33
C LEU A 165 -18.05 9.49 7.90
N ALA A 166 -19.27 8.94 7.79
CA ALA A 166 -19.48 7.51 7.99
C ALA A 166 -18.68 6.71 6.94
N THR A 167 -18.19 5.55 7.34
CA THR A 167 -17.36 4.68 6.51
C THR A 167 -17.99 3.32 6.31
N THR A 168 -17.67 2.69 5.18
CA THR A 168 -17.96 1.28 4.92
C THR A 168 -16.66 0.50 4.68
N VAL A 169 -16.71 -0.79 5.00
CA VAL A 169 -15.63 -1.75 4.75
C VAL A 169 -16.21 -2.89 3.90
N GLU A 170 -15.60 -3.16 2.75
CA GLU A 170 -16.04 -4.20 1.81
C GLU A 170 -14.89 -5.16 1.52
N ASP A 171 -15.18 -6.47 1.45
CA ASP A 171 -14.19 -7.44 0.97
C ASP A 171 -14.10 -7.39 -0.55
N LEU A 172 -12.87 -7.46 -1.07
CA LEU A 172 -12.59 -7.42 -2.49
C LEU A 172 -12.04 -8.76 -2.96
N SER A 173 -12.33 -9.11 -4.21
CA SER A 173 -12.04 -10.43 -4.81
C SER A 173 -10.98 -10.40 -5.93
N PHE A 174 -10.46 -9.22 -6.30
CA PHE A 174 -9.40 -9.13 -7.31
C PHE A 174 -8.15 -9.91 -6.85
N SER A 175 -7.36 -10.41 -7.80
CA SER A 175 -6.11 -11.16 -7.52
C SER A 175 -6.25 -12.31 -6.50
N GLY A 176 -7.41 -12.98 -6.46
CA GLY A 176 -7.67 -14.10 -5.55
C GLY A 176 -8.31 -13.70 -4.21
N GLY A 177 -8.58 -12.41 -4.00
CA GLY A 177 -9.36 -11.88 -2.89
C GLY A 177 -8.61 -11.74 -1.57
N GLY A 178 -9.35 -11.42 -0.50
CA GLY A 178 -8.82 -11.14 0.84
C GLY A 178 -8.28 -9.71 1.01
N HIS A 179 -8.47 -8.86 0.01
CA HIS A 179 -8.25 -7.42 0.11
C HIS A 179 -9.49 -6.76 0.69
N ILE A 180 -9.36 -5.53 1.20
CA ILE A 180 -10.50 -4.74 1.68
C ILE A 180 -10.53 -3.35 1.02
N LEU A 181 -11.73 -2.84 0.79
CA LEU A 181 -11.98 -1.43 0.51
C LEU A 181 -12.47 -0.75 1.79
N VAL A 182 -11.85 0.35 2.18
CA VAL A 182 -12.29 1.21 3.28
C VAL A 182 -12.49 2.62 2.71
N ARG A 183 -13.73 3.13 2.75
CA ARG A 183 -14.10 4.40 2.11
C ARG A 183 -15.24 5.10 2.84
N PRO A 184 -15.48 6.41 2.59
CA PRO A 184 -16.76 7.03 2.92
C PRO A 184 -17.93 6.19 2.41
N THR A 185 -18.94 5.98 3.26
CA THR A 185 -20.18 5.28 2.87
C THR A 185 -20.83 5.99 1.69
N ASN A 186 -20.92 7.32 1.79
CA ASN A 186 -21.40 8.19 0.73
C ASN A 186 -20.20 8.79 -0.01
N ILE A 187 -19.92 8.24 -1.19
CA ILE A 187 -19.00 8.88 -2.14
C ILE A 187 -19.65 10.17 -2.65
N THR A 188 -18.83 11.20 -2.89
CA THR A 188 -19.30 12.50 -3.38
C THR A 188 -20.13 12.38 -4.65
N ASN A 189 -21.21 13.16 -4.73
CA ASN A 189 -22.03 13.34 -5.92
C ASN A 189 -21.88 14.75 -6.52
N GLU A 190 -21.06 15.61 -5.91
CA GLU A 190 -20.81 16.95 -6.45
C GLU A 190 -20.02 16.87 -7.77
N PRO A 191 -20.40 17.63 -8.81
CA PRO A 191 -19.61 17.73 -10.02
C PRO A 191 -18.17 18.17 -9.71
N ASN A 192 -17.18 17.48 -10.27
CA ASN A 192 -15.75 17.74 -10.12
C ASN A 192 -15.16 17.52 -8.72
N ALA A 193 -15.95 17.03 -7.77
CA ALA A 193 -15.44 16.60 -6.47
C ALA A 193 -14.93 15.15 -6.58
N LYS A 194 -13.70 14.88 -6.14
CA LYS A 194 -13.10 13.55 -6.19
C LYS A 194 -12.34 13.22 -4.91
N HIS A 195 -12.35 11.95 -4.54
CA HIS A 195 -11.67 11.44 -3.36
C HIS A 195 -10.21 11.09 -3.65
N PRO A 196 -9.26 11.49 -2.77
CA PRO A 196 -7.89 11.02 -2.85
C PRO A 196 -7.80 9.52 -2.52
N VAL A 197 -6.88 8.82 -3.18
CA VAL A 197 -6.70 7.37 -3.06
C VAL A 197 -5.39 7.04 -2.36
N ALA A 198 -5.43 6.08 -1.44
CA ALA A 198 -4.22 5.49 -0.88
C ALA A 198 -4.29 3.95 -0.80
N ILE A 199 -3.16 3.27 -0.93
CA ILE A 199 -3.06 1.81 -0.84
C ILE A 199 -2.31 1.43 0.42
N TRP A 200 -2.88 0.54 1.22
CA TRP A 200 -2.32 0.06 2.47
C TRP A 200 -1.69 -1.34 2.33
N GLY A 201 -0.45 -1.48 2.76
CA GLY A 201 0.24 -2.77 2.95
C GLY A 201 0.25 -3.20 4.42
N PRO A 202 -0.36 -4.33 4.80
CA PRO A 202 -0.27 -4.84 6.17
C PRO A 202 1.14 -5.37 6.50
N GLY A 203 1.44 -5.51 7.79
CA GLY A 203 2.63 -6.22 8.27
C GLY A 203 2.64 -7.70 7.83
N GLY A 204 3.84 -8.28 7.74
CA GLY A 204 4.01 -9.67 7.31
C GLY A 204 3.18 -10.63 8.17
N GLY A 205 2.38 -11.48 7.53
CA GLY A 205 1.53 -12.46 8.21
C GLY A 205 0.26 -11.90 8.86
N THR A 206 -0.05 -10.60 8.68
CA THR A 206 -1.29 -9.99 9.19
C THR A 206 -2.23 -9.60 8.06
N PRO A 207 -3.56 -9.76 8.21
CA PRO A 207 -4.53 -9.27 7.25
C PRO A 207 -4.70 -7.75 7.34
N PRO A 208 -5.19 -7.07 6.29
CA PRO A 208 -5.43 -5.63 6.32
C PRO A 208 -6.49 -5.22 7.36
N ARG A 209 -7.36 -6.14 7.77
CA ARG A 209 -8.41 -5.90 8.77
C ARG A 209 -7.87 -5.60 10.17
N ASP A 210 -6.65 -6.03 10.50
CA ASP A 210 -6.03 -5.73 11.80
C ASP A 210 -5.69 -4.23 11.96
N TYR A 211 -5.70 -3.48 10.85
CA TYR A 211 -5.38 -2.05 10.80
C TYR A 211 -6.61 -1.16 10.65
N LEU A 212 -7.83 -1.71 10.82
CA LEU A 212 -9.08 -0.97 10.58
C LEU A 212 -9.19 0.33 11.36
N GLN A 213 -8.55 0.47 12.52
CA GLN A 213 -8.54 1.72 13.27
C GLN A 213 -7.92 2.87 12.44
N LEU A 214 -6.76 2.65 11.83
CA LEU A 214 -6.08 3.64 10.98
C LEU A 214 -6.86 3.85 9.67
N LEU A 215 -7.21 2.76 8.99
CA LEU A 215 -7.84 2.84 7.67
C LEU A 215 -9.22 3.52 7.75
N THR A 216 -10.00 3.23 8.80
CA THR A 216 -11.30 3.88 9.06
C THR A 216 -11.11 5.36 9.42
N ARG A 217 -10.07 5.71 10.18
CA ARG A 217 -9.77 7.11 10.50
C ARG A 217 -9.50 7.92 9.24
N MET A 218 -8.69 7.40 8.32
CA MET A 218 -8.42 8.07 7.06
C MET A 218 -9.66 8.10 6.18
N ALA A 219 -10.37 6.99 6.01
CA ALA A 219 -11.58 6.95 5.20
C ALA A 219 -12.68 7.91 5.68
N SER A 220 -12.87 8.04 7.00
CA SER A 220 -13.82 9.00 7.59
C SER A 220 -13.45 10.47 7.37
N GLN A 221 -12.22 10.73 6.93
CA GLN A 221 -11.73 12.05 6.51
C GLN A 221 -11.77 12.27 5.00
N GLY A 222 -12.24 11.30 4.21
CA GLY A 222 -12.49 11.44 2.78
C GLY A 222 -11.61 10.58 1.87
N PHE A 223 -10.65 9.81 2.40
CA PHE A 223 -9.82 8.94 1.58
C PHE A 223 -10.57 7.68 1.11
N VAL A 224 -10.27 7.21 -0.09
CA VAL A 224 -10.63 5.85 -0.54
C VAL A 224 -9.39 4.98 -0.42
N ILE A 225 -9.48 3.91 0.36
CA ILE A 225 -8.32 3.08 0.71
C ILE A 225 -8.56 1.64 0.32
N VAL A 226 -7.59 1.04 -0.36
CA VAL A 226 -7.53 -0.42 -0.54
C VAL A 226 -6.43 -1.00 0.32
N GLY A 227 -6.80 -1.87 1.26
CA GLY A 227 -5.85 -2.68 2.02
C GLY A 227 -5.60 -4.00 1.31
N ILE A 228 -4.36 -4.28 0.92
CA ILE A 228 -4.03 -5.52 0.22
C ILE A 228 -4.03 -6.73 1.18
N ARG A 229 -4.33 -7.93 0.65
CA ARG A 229 -4.44 -9.17 1.43
C ARG A 229 -3.17 -9.48 2.24
N GLU A 230 -2.01 -9.32 1.61
CA GLU A 230 -0.70 -9.48 2.24
C GLU A 230 0.32 -8.54 1.59
N SER A 231 1.43 -8.36 2.28
CA SER A 231 2.62 -7.69 1.74
C SER A 231 3.72 -8.71 1.51
N THR A 232 4.29 -8.70 0.31
CA THR A 232 5.38 -9.59 -0.12
C THR A 232 6.71 -8.84 -0.27
N GLY A 233 6.73 -7.54 0.00
CA GLY A 233 7.89 -6.67 -0.24
C GLY A 233 8.05 -6.26 -1.71
N ASP A 234 7.09 -6.62 -2.57
CA ASP A 234 7.03 -6.19 -3.96
C ASP A 234 5.80 -5.30 -4.23
N ALA A 235 5.71 -4.79 -5.46
CA ALA A 235 4.68 -3.85 -5.91
C ALA A 235 3.40 -4.49 -6.46
N VAL A 236 3.35 -5.82 -6.61
CA VAL A 236 2.35 -6.50 -7.46
C VAL A 236 0.93 -6.25 -6.97
N LEU A 237 0.67 -6.52 -5.69
CA LEU A 237 -0.68 -6.40 -5.15
C LEU A 237 -1.11 -4.94 -4.95
N MET A 238 -0.17 -4.04 -4.65
CA MET A 238 -0.48 -2.62 -4.53
C MET A 238 -0.80 -2.01 -5.90
N SER A 239 -0.03 -2.33 -6.93
CA SER A 239 -0.30 -1.86 -8.30
C SER A 239 -1.62 -2.42 -8.82
N ALA A 240 -1.90 -3.71 -8.55
CA ALA A 240 -3.18 -4.32 -8.89
C ALA A 240 -4.37 -3.68 -8.16
N ALA A 241 -4.17 -3.18 -6.94
CA ALA A 241 -5.21 -2.42 -6.23
C ALA A 241 -5.51 -1.07 -6.90
N ILE A 242 -4.48 -0.40 -7.45
CA ILE A 242 -4.67 0.84 -8.22
C ILE A 242 -5.40 0.54 -9.54
N ASP A 243 -5.03 -0.54 -10.24
CA ASP A 243 -5.73 -0.98 -11.46
C ASP A 243 -7.22 -1.28 -11.16
N TRP A 244 -7.50 -1.97 -10.06
CA TRP A 244 -8.89 -2.23 -9.66
C TRP A 244 -9.68 -0.95 -9.39
N LEU A 245 -9.06 0.07 -8.78
CA LEU A 245 -9.71 1.36 -8.56
C LEU A 245 -9.92 2.14 -9.86
N GLU A 246 -9.04 2.01 -10.85
CA GLU A 246 -9.26 2.54 -12.21
C GLU A 246 -10.50 1.90 -12.84
N ASP A 247 -10.63 0.57 -12.79
CA ASP A 247 -11.81 -0.13 -13.30
C ASP A 247 -13.09 0.37 -12.60
N GLN A 248 -13.06 0.57 -11.28
CA GLN A 248 -14.21 1.13 -10.55
C GLN A 248 -14.51 2.59 -10.92
N ASN A 249 -13.48 3.37 -11.22
CA ASN A 249 -13.66 4.75 -11.63
C ASN A 249 -14.17 4.87 -13.08
N GLU A 250 -14.01 3.82 -13.90
CA GLU A 250 -14.49 3.77 -15.29
C GLU A 250 -15.86 3.10 -15.47
N ASP A 251 -16.32 2.28 -14.51
CA ASP A 251 -17.63 1.60 -14.60
C ASP A 251 -18.79 2.53 -14.19
N PRO A 252 -19.73 2.88 -15.11
CA PRO A 252 -20.89 3.72 -14.80
C PRO A 252 -21.84 3.17 -13.74
N ASN A 253 -21.75 1.87 -13.42
CA ASN A 253 -22.54 1.23 -12.37
C ASN A 253 -21.84 1.26 -11.00
N SER A 254 -20.55 1.63 -10.96
CA SER A 254 -19.83 1.73 -9.70
C SER A 254 -20.24 3.00 -8.94
N PRO A 255 -20.41 2.95 -7.61
CA PRO A 255 -20.55 4.13 -6.77
C PRO A 255 -19.34 5.09 -6.87
N MET A 256 -18.21 4.62 -7.37
CA MET A 256 -16.97 5.38 -7.53
C MET A 256 -16.74 5.90 -8.96
N TYR A 257 -17.71 5.75 -9.86
CA TYR A 257 -17.61 6.20 -11.26
C TYR A 257 -17.24 7.67 -11.38
N ASP A 258 -16.06 7.95 -11.92
CA ASP A 258 -15.50 9.29 -12.06
C ASP A 258 -15.41 10.07 -10.72
N ARG A 259 -15.17 9.38 -9.60
CA ARG A 259 -15.08 9.97 -8.26
C ARG A 259 -13.72 9.84 -7.60
N LEU A 260 -12.74 9.24 -8.27
CA LEU A 260 -11.42 8.97 -7.70
C LEU A 260 -10.33 9.82 -8.34
N ILE A 261 -9.34 10.19 -7.53
CA ILE A 261 -8.10 10.83 -7.97
C ILE A 261 -7.04 9.74 -8.09
N LEU A 262 -6.76 9.32 -9.32
CA LEU A 262 -5.87 8.16 -9.60
C LEU A 262 -4.52 8.56 -10.19
N ASN A 263 -4.29 9.84 -10.47
CA ASN A 263 -3.00 10.35 -10.96
C ASN A 263 -2.07 10.86 -9.84
N ARG A 264 -2.48 10.71 -8.58
CA ARG A 264 -1.69 11.07 -7.39
C ARG A 264 -2.06 10.18 -6.21
N VAL A 265 -1.72 8.90 -6.35
CA VAL A 265 -1.98 7.87 -5.34
C VAL A 265 -0.90 7.92 -4.26
N GLY A 266 -1.29 7.73 -3.01
CA GLY A 266 -0.37 7.48 -1.89
C GLY A 266 -0.23 5.99 -1.63
N VAL A 267 0.96 5.53 -1.25
CA VAL A 267 1.18 4.16 -0.76
C VAL A 267 1.77 4.19 0.63
N PHE A 268 1.33 3.32 1.50
CA PHE A 268 1.81 3.27 2.87
C PHE A 268 1.60 1.88 3.45
N GLY A 269 2.38 1.54 4.46
CA GLY A 269 2.29 0.20 5.01
C GLY A 269 3.20 -0.06 6.18
N HIS A 270 2.78 -1.05 6.97
CA HIS A 270 3.48 -1.51 8.15
C HIS A 270 4.53 -2.57 7.78
N SER A 271 5.77 -2.44 8.25
CA SER A 271 6.79 -3.49 8.16
C SER A 271 6.99 -3.97 6.71
N MET A 272 6.69 -5.23 6.38
CA MET A 272 6.71 -5.73 4.99
C MET A 272 5.83 -4.91 4.04
N GLY A 273 4.74 -4.31 4.52
CA GLY A 273 3.90 -3.39 3.75
C GLY A 273 4.58 -2.07 3.43
N GLY A 274 5.52 -1.61 4.25
CA GLY A 274 6.39 -0.49 3.91
C GLY A 274 7.31 -0.84 2.74
N LEU A 275 7.90 -2.04 2.73
CA LEU A 275 8.71 -2.51 1.59
C LEU A 275 7.89 -2.62 0.31
N SER A 276 6.65 -3.13 0.39
CA SER A 276 5.74 -3.10 -0.76
C SER A 276 5.39 -1.67 -1.20
N SER A 277 5.25 -0.73 -0.27
CA SER A 277 4.98 0.70 -0.58
C SER A 277 6.15 1.33 -1.33
N GLU A 278 7.36 1.09 -0.86
CA GLU A 278 8.61 1.50 -1.51
C GLU A 278 8.72 0.91 -2.92
N ALA A 279 8.58 -0.42 -3.05
CA ALA A 279 8.65 -1.10 -4.34
C ALA A 279 7.60 -0.54 -5.32
N THR A 280 6.40 -0.23 -4.83
CA THR A 280 5.33 0.37 -5.64
C THR A 280 5.66 1.79 -6.07
N ALA A 281 6.17 2.62 -5.16
CA ALA A 281 6.59 3.98 -5.47
C ALA A 281 7.71 4.03 -6.51
N LEU A 282 8.56 3.00 -6.58
CA LEU A 282 9.62 2.90 -7.58
C LEU A 282 9.10 2.60 -8.99
N VAL A 283 8.04 1.78 -9.13
CA VAL A 283 7.64 1.21 -10.43
C VAL A 283 6.30 1.73 -10.96
N ASP A 284 5.39 2.17 -10.09
CA ASP A 284 4.07 2.64 -10.47
C ASP A 284 4.01 4.17 -10.53
N LYS A 285 3.92 4.70 -11.76
CA LYS A 285 3.95 6.14 -12.04
C LYS A 285 2.72 6.92 -11.53
N ARG A 286 1.68 6.23 -11.08
CA ARG A 286 0.48 6.85 -10.48
C ARG A 286 0.72 7.23 -9.02
N VAL A 287 1.69 6.59 -8.38
CA VAL A 287 2.11 6.91 -7.02
C VAL A 287 2.83 8.25 -7.01
N THR A 288 2.60 9.06 -5.98
CA THR A 288 3.22 10.40 -5.81
C THR A 288 3.80 10.63 -4.43
N THR A 289 3.60 9.70 -3.49
CA THR A 289 4.26 9.70 -2.18
C THR A 289 4.20 8.32 -1.56
N ALA A 290 5.14 8.02 -0.66
CA ALA A 290 5.11 6.85 0.19
C ALA A 290 5.30 7.21 1.67
N LEU A 291 4.69 6.44 2.57
CA LEU A 291 4.96 6.50 4.01
C LEU A 291 5.21 5.10 4.57
N LEU A 292 6.42 4.89 5.08
CA LEU A 292 6.91 3.60 5.53
C LEU A 292 6.78 3.51 7.05
N ASP A 293 5.82 2.73 7.54
CA ASP A 293 5.57 2.55 8.97
C ASP A 293 6.34 1.34 9.50
N ASN A 294 7.25 1.58 10.45
CA ASN A 294 8.11 0.56 11.05
C ASN A 294 8.77 -0.34 10.00
N SER A 295 9.32 0.27 8.96
CA SER A 295 9.89 -0.43 7.82
C SER A 295 11.23 0.17 7.39
N GLY A 296 11.91 -0.55 6.51
CA GLY A 296 13.13 -0.13 5.85
C GLY A 296 13.78 -1.30 5.13
N SER A 297 14.39 -1.04 3.98
CA SER A 297 15.05 -2.04 3.15
C SER A 297 16.30 -2.61 3.83
N PHE A 298 16.54 -3.90 3.65
CA PHE A 298 17.74 -4.56 4.16
C PHE A 298 19.01 -4.13 3.42
N SER A 299 18.89 -3.68 2.17
CA SER A 299 20.01 -3.19 1.35
C SER A 299 20.25 -1.69 1.50
N HIS A 300 19.39 -0.99 2.25
CA HIS A 300 19.47 0.45 2.52
C HIS A 300 19.40 1.33 1.26
N ASP A 301 19.00 0.79 0.10
CA ASP A 301 19.04 1.46 -1.22
C ASP A 301 17.66 1.76 -1.81
N ALA A 302 16.61 1.42 -1.06
CA ALA A 302 15.20 1.66 -1.33
C ALA A 302 14.89 2.99 -2.01
N LEU A 303 15.39 4.06 -1.39
CA LEU A 303 15.02 5.42 -1.71
C LEU A 303 15.94 6.07 -2.75
N VAL A 304 16.99 5.36 -3.20
CA VAL A 304 18.01 5.93 -4.10
C VAL A 304 17.40 6.37 -5.43
N ASN A 305 16.44 5.60 -5.94
CA ASN A 305 15.79 5.85 -7.23
C ASN A 305 14.41 6.51 -7.12
N ILE A 306 13.97 6.82 -5.89
CA ILE A 306 12.69 7.48 -5.65
C ILE A 306 12.91 9.00 -5.58
N THR A 307 12.17 9.73 -6.42
CA THR A 307 12.31 11.19 -6.55
C THR A 307 11.15 11.97 -5.94
N MET A 308 10.05 11.30 -5.62
CA MET A 308 8.92 11.88 -4.90
C MET A 308 9.14 11.88 -3.37
N PRO A 309 8.31 12.60 -2.59
CA PRO A 309 8.40 12.60 -1.15
C PRO A 309 8.15 11.23 -0.53
N VAL A 310 9.08 10.80 0.33
CA VAL A 310 8.95 9.59 1.14
C VAL A 310 9.12 9.92 2.62
N GLY A 311 8.20 9.43 3.43
CA GLY A 311 8.29 9.46 4.89
C GLY A 311 8.65 8.09 5.46
N ILE A 312 9.37 8.07 6.58
CA ILE A 312 9.63 6.85 7.36
C ILE A 312 9.28 7.14 8.83
N ILE A 313 8.44 6.31 9.43
CA ILE A 313 8.15 6.31 10.87
C ILE A 313 8.71 5.02 11.45
N TYR A 314 9.38 5.08 12.59
CA TYR A 314 9.83 3.87 13.29
C TYR A 314 9.84 4.05 14.81
N GLY A 315 9.75 2.94 15.54
CA GLY A 315 9.83 2.95 16.99
C GLY A 315 11.27 2.94 17.49
N GLU A 316 11.54 3.59 18.61
CA GLU A 316 12.87 3.59 19.25
C GLU A 316 13.44 2.18 19.51
N THR A 317 12.57 1.23 19.85
CA THR A 317 12.93 -0.17 20.12
C THR A 317 12.54 -1.12 18.98
N GLY A 318 12.09 -0.58 17.84
CA GLY A 318 11.73 -1.37 16.67
C GLY A 318 12.96 -2.03 16.03
N GLN A 319 12.86 -3.32 15.70
CA GLN A 319 13.97 -4.05 15.08
C GLN A 319 14.32 -3.56 13.65
N GLU A 320 13.41 -2.84 13.01
CA GLU A 320 13.58 -2.17 11.72
C GLU A 320 14.48 -0.94 11.79
N ALA A 321 14.73 -0.39 12.99
CA ALA A 321 15.38 0.92 13.15
C ALA A 321 16.69 1.05 12.36
N PRO A 322 17.59 0.04 12.33
CA PRO A 322 18.81 0.11 11.52
C PRO A 322 18.53 0.21 10.01
N ASN A 323 17.46 -0.41 9.52
CA ASN A 323 17.07 -0.35 8.12
C ASN A 323 16.47 1.01 7.76
N ALA A 324 15.54 1.51 8.58
CA ALA A 324 14.95 2.84 8.43
C ALA A 324 16.04 3.94 8.38
N GLU A 325 16.98 3.88 9.33
CA GLU A 325 18.10 4.80 9.38
C GLU A 325 19.07 4.60 8.22
N GLY A 326 19.31 3.36 7.78
CA GLY A 326 20.11 3.03 6.62
C GLY A 326 19.54 3.64 5.34
N ASP A 327 18.25 3.43 5.08
CA ASP A 327 17.53 4.01 3.95
C ASP A 327 17.62 5.53 3.97
N TYR A 328 17.36 6.17 5.10
CA TYR A 328 17.47 7.63 5.22
C TYR A 328 18.92 8.11 5.01
N ASN A 329 19.92 7.42 5.53
CA ASN A 329 21.32 7.86 5.47
C ASN A 329 21.99 7.58 4.12
N ASN A 330 21.37 6.80 3.24
CA ASN A 330 21.97 6.50 1.93
C ASN A 330 22.24 7.80 1.13
N PRO A 331 23.50 8.05 0.71
CA PRO A 331 23.88 9.26 -0.03
C PRO A 331 23.33 9.29 -1.46
N GLY A 332 22.85 8.15 -1.96
CA GLY A 332 22.19 8.02 -3.26
C GLY A 332 20.84 8.74 -3.32
N ASN A 333 20.14 8.89 -2.19
CA ASN A 333 18.79 9.48 -2.16
C ASN A 333 18.77 10.89 -2.77
N LYS A 334 17.92 11.07 -3.79
CA LYS A 334 17.72 12.36 -4.46
C LYS A 334 16.35 12.98 -4.20
N GLY A 335 15.34 12.19 -3.88
CA GLY A 335 14.01 12.69 -3.52
C GLY A 335 13.95 13.28 -2.10
N PRO A 336 12.88 14.06 -1.78
CA PRO A 336 12.62 14.54 -0.42
C PRO A 336 12.36 13.38 0.52
N VAL A 337 13.12 13.32 1.63
CA VAL A 337 12.96 12.27 2.64
C VAL A 337 12.73 12.90 4.00
N TRP A 338 11.70 12.43 4.70
CA TRP A 338 11.43 12.71 6.10
C TRP A 338 11.50 11.40 6.88
N ILE A 339 12.17 11.41 8.02
CA ILE A 339 12.24 10.27 8.92
C ILE A 339 11.99 10.72 10.35
N SER A 340 11.23 9.94 11.10
CA SER A 340 10.96 10.24 12.50
C SER A 340 10.90 8.98 13.36
N LYS A 341 11.74 8.97 14.39
CA LYS A 341 11.73 7.97 15.45
C LYS A 341 10.71 8.36 16.51
N MET A 342 9.95 7.39 17.00
CA MET A 342 9.00 7.57 18.10
C MET A 342 9.63 7.06 19.40
N LYS A 343 9.95 7.98 20.32
CA LYS A 343 10.48 7.69 21.67
C LYS A 343 9.56 6.73 22.42
N GLY A 344 10.13 5.70 23.03
CA GLY A 344 9.40 4.64 23.73
C GLY A 344 8.57 3.73 22.82
N GLY A 345 8.58 3.96 21.50
CA GLY A 345 7.85 3.16 20.52
C GLY A 345 8.56 1.85 20.18
N GLY A 346 7.78 0.88 19.70
CA GLY A 346 8.27 -0.41 19.19
C GLY A 346 7.89 -0.60 17.72
N HIS A 347 7.97 -1.84 17.22
CA HIS A 347 7.68 -2.19 15.83
C HIS A 347 6.24 -1.88 15.38
N GLY A 348 5.33 -1.58 16.30
CA GLY A 348 3.95 -1.21 15.98
C GLY A 348 3.66 0.29 15.97
N SER A 349 4.61 1.13 16.35
CA SER A 349 4.26 2.51 16.70
C SER A 349 3.76 3.36 15.52
N GLY A 350 4.19 3.09 14.28
CA GLY A 350 3.77 3.83 13.08
C GLY A 350 2.26 3.75 12.81
N PRO A 351 1.67 2.55 12.62
CA PRO A 351 0.27 2.44 12.26
C PRO A 351 -0.71 2.83 13.37
N TRP A 352 -0.29 2.69 14.64
CA TRP A 352 -1.16 2.94 15.80
C TRP A 352 -0.89 4.31 16.44
N ASP A 353 0.24 4.48 17.11
CA ASP A 353 0.59 5.74 17.79
C ASP A 353 0.86 6.88 16.78
N GLY A 354 1.40 6.53 15.62
CA GLY A 354 1.73 7.41 14.49
C GLY A 354 0.56 7.64 13.53
N ALA A 355 -0.65 7.17 13.85
CA ALA A 355 -1.82 7.28 12.97
C ALA A 355 -2.13 8.74 12.55
N SER A 356 -1.88 9.72 13.42
CA SER A 356 -2.08 11.14 13.08
C SER A 356 -1.07 11.64 12.05
N ALA A 357 0.18 11.17 12.09
CA ALA A 357 1.19 11.48 11.09
C ALA A 357 0.83 10.86 9.74
N ASN A 358 0.33 9.62 9.73
CA ASN A 358 -0.20 8.96 8.53
C ASN A 358 -1.31 9.77 7.85
N VAL A 359 -2.31 10.20 8.62
CA VAL A 359 -3.40 11.05 8.10
C VAL A 359 -2.85 12.37 7.58
N ALA A 360 -2.01 13.07 8.35
CA ALA A 360 -1.47 14.38 7.97
C ALA A 360 -0.59 14.32 6.72
N TRP A 361 0.22 13.27 6.57
CA TRP A 361 1.10 13.06 5.42
C TRP A 361 0.29 12.90 4.13
N MET A 362 -0.75 12.07 4.16
CA MET A 362 -1.62 11.87 3.00
C MET A 362 -2.47 13.10 2.71
N ARG A 363 -2.97 13.80 3.73
CA ARG A 363 -3.69 15.08 3.53
C ARG A 363 -2.79 16.16 2.92
N TRP A 364 -1.51 16.18 3.27
CA TRP A 364 -0.55 17.05 2.61
C TRP A 364 -0.35 16.63 1.15
N HIS A 365 0.24 15.46 0.90
CA HIS A 365 0.76 15.12 -0.43
C HIS A 365 -0.33 14.84 -1.46
N ILE A 366 -1.31 13.98 -1.15
CA ILE A 366 -2.36 13.61 -2.12
C ILE A 366 -3.64 14.42 -1.92
N GLY A 367 -3.83 14.96 -0.72
CA GLY A 367 -4.94 15.85 -0.36
C GLY A 367 -4.75 17.31 -0.78
N GLY A 368 -3.51 17.78 -0.90
CA GLY A 368 -3.18 19.17 -1.27
C GLY A 368 -3.22 20.16 -0.11
N GLU A 369 -3.26 19.72 1.15
CA GLU A 369 -3.27 20.60 2.32
C GLU A 369 -1.85 21.10 2.67
N ASN A 370 -1.33 22.04 1.87
CA ASN A 370 0.06 22.50 1.96
C ASN A 370 0.42 23.17 3.29
N SER A 371 -0.55 23.64 4.07
CA SER A 371 -0.33 24.12 5.44
C SER A 371 0.28 23.05 6.34
N ARG A 372 0.01 21.76 6.09
CA ARG A 372 0.55 20.62 6.85
C ARG A 372 2.04 20.40 6.66
N LYS A 373 2.66 21.00 5.63
CA LYS A 373 4.13 21.06 5.52
C LYS A 373 4.79 21.51 6.83
N ASN A 374 4.16 22.45 7.54
CA ASN A 374 4.66 22.96 8.81
C ASN A 374 4.60 21.92 9.96
N ASP A 375 3.68 20.94 9.90
CA ASP A 375 3.63 19.86 10.89
C ASP A 375 4.88 18.99 10.84
N PHE A 376 5.43 18.76 9.64
CA PHE A 376 6.55 17.86 9.38
C PHE A 376 7.92 18.55 9.33
N LEU A 377 7.98 19.75 8.75
CA LEU A 377 9.24 20.46 8.46
C LEU A 377 9.39 21.78 9.22
N GLY A 378 8.29 22.33 9.72
CA GLY A 378 8.27 23.60 10.43
C GLY A 378 8.95 23.49 11.80
N GLN A 379 9.58 24.57 12.24
CA GLN A 379 10.14 24.63 13.60
C GLN A 379 9.01 24.50 14.63
N GLY A 380 9.12 23.54 15.56
CA GLY A 380 8.05 23.24 16.50
C GLY A 380 6.83 22.56 15.85
N GLY A 381 6.98 22.10 14.60
CA GLY A 381 5.99 21.28 13.93
C GLY A 381 5.64 20.06 14.75
N ARG A 382 4.38 19.63 14.67
CA ARG A 382 3.82 18.55 15.47
C ARG A 382 4.62 17.25 15.39
N PHE A 383 5.16 16.95 14.21
CA PHE A 383 5.94 15.76 13.90
C PHE A 383 7.42 16.09 13.67
N ASN A 384 7.89 17.26 14.12
CA ASN A 384 9.27 17.70 13.99
C ASN A 384 9.87 18.02 15.37
N ASN A 385 10.55 17.03 15.96
CA ASN A 385 11.23 17.16 17.25
C ASN A 385 10.32 17.67 18.39
N THR A 386 9.04 17.31 18.35
CA THR A 386 8.02 17.69 19.32
C THR A 386 7.44 16.44 19.99
N GLY A 387 7.32 16.45 21.32
CA GLY A 387 6.75 15.33 22.07
C GLY A 387 7.57 14.04 21.93
N ILE A 388 6.94 12.99 21.40
CA ILE A 388 7.56 11.67 21.19
C ILE A 388 8.41 11.60 19.92
N TRP A 389 8.36 12.60 19.05
CA TRP A 389 9.02 12.56 17.75
C TRP A 389 10.47 13.03 17.82
N GLU A 390 11.40 12.26 17.26
CA GLU A 390 12.77 12.67 16.95
C GLU A 390 13.00 12.60 15.46
N THR A 391 13.19 13.77 14.84
CA THR A 391 12.93 13.93 13.42
C THR A 391 14.15 14.44 12.67
N LYS A 392 14.38 13.86 11.50
CA LYS A 392 15.35 14.34 10.51
C LYS A 392 14.68 14.40 9.14
N PHE A 393 15.13 15.30 8.30
CA PHE A 393 14.65 15.39 6.92
C PHE A 393 15.74 15.96 6.01
N LYS A 394 15.73 15.60 4.73
CA LYS A 394 16.70 16.07 3.73
C LYS A 394 16.07 16.16 2.34
N ASN A 395 16.72 16.90 1.43
CA ASN A 395 16.31 17.05 0.03
C ASN A 395 14.92 17.70 -0.17
N TRP A 396 14.50 18.59 0.72
CA TRP A 396 13.22 19.33 0.60
C TRP A 396 13.35 20.68 -0.11
N ASP A 397 14.58 21.11 -0.41
CA ASP A 397 14.83 22.37 -1.10
C ASP A 397 14.20 22.36 -2.49
N GLY A 398 13.37 23.36 -2.78
CA GLY A 398 12.65 23.46 -4.05
C GLY A 398 11.48 22.50 -4.22
N PHE A 399 11.22 21.59 -3.26
CA PHE A 399 10.03 20.76 -3.30
C PHE A 399 8.78 21.64 -3.15
N LYS A 400 7.87 21.44 -4.11
CA LYS A 400 6.52 21.99 -4.14
C LYS A 400 5.56 20.84 -4.31
N ASN A 401 4.46 20.87 -3.57
CA ASN A 401 3.37 19.96 -3.85
C ASN A 401 2.71 20.30 -5.19
N TRP A 402 1.89 19.39 -5.73
CA TRP A 402 1.27 19.53 -7.05
C TRP A 402 0.36 20.77 -7.21
N ASN A 403 -0.02 21.42 -6.11
CA ASN A 403 -0.85 22.63 -6.05
C ASN A 403 -0.13 23.85 -5.40
N GLU A 404 1.21 23.93 -5.46
CA GLU A 404 2.05 25.05 -4.96
C GLU A 404 2.85 25.82 -6.02
#